data_AF-A0A1I8NQB0-F1
#
_entry.id   AF-A0A1I8NQB0-F1
#
_cell.length_a   1.000
_cell.length_b   1.000
_cell.length_c   1.000
_cell.angle_alpha   90.00
_cell.angle_beta   90.00
_cell.angle_gamma   90.00
#
_symmetry.space_group_name_H-M   'P 1'
#
loop_
_entity.id
_entity.type
_entity.pdbx_description
1 polymer ?
#
loop_
_entity_poly.entity_id
_entity_poly.type
_entity_poly.pdbx_seq_one_letter_code
_entity_poly.pdbx_strand_id
1 'polypeptide(L)'
;MKKSQTSSATDALSSLNRSNTNPSQVSSRARSTEVYANQGDEANLALETFINGLQLNTFFQLTEDAQEERMAKIDVLELYDALQEVNRELAMSRLESHYLYDFLNKNDAKLLIGLQQRRATTPSQKLVRAKDATQSLSSTQAIRNRISSFSMSRSYVTTTTGSSQRKPAVEYKLNFKAKAEMAEKLAMEVEKRVLAMESAVLSQVKILRGHMEELQFMYQETQETAHNFKLHFLRDPKDMEFLQTATEKQLERKLKKFINNWMKNARALLAKMRLKTAALQDHCQELRNQLFIKSDLSGTISHLDFEKSMIKRSQLLKTLHKQIAHVAGLKGVAGKASLAMSKEQQTMLKLEEEAKQLNNETLATIKAIGKLEDEIRILDKANAKDMEALWGLRMKMEHFEAPSVDQYMEKKHELFNLEKEEKMLKRKLHILNMKFKNAQRQCGKQAKDSMEN
;
A
#
# COMPACT_ATOMS: atom_id res chain seq x y z
N MET A 1 -27.33 24.77 35.13
CA MET A 1 -26.08 25.26 35.76
C MET A 1 -24.93 24.78 34.87
N LYS A 2 -24.51 25.60 33.90
CA LYS A 2 -23.42 26.60 33.96
C LYS A 2 -22.01 26.00 34.03
N LYS A 3 -21.34 26.01 32.86
CA LYS A 3 -19.92 26.23 32.51
C LYS A 3 -19.58 25.26 31.36
N SER A 4 -19.67 25.65 30.08
CA SER A 4 -18.95 26.69 29.35
C SER A 4 -17.43 26.58 29.52
N GLN A 5 -16.80 25.74 28.69
CA GLN A 5 -15.44 25.95 28.23
C GLN A 5 -15.39 25.72 26.72
N THR A 6 -15.06 26.81 26.05
CA THR A 6 -14.83 27.00 24.63
C THR A 6 -13.37 26.72 24.29
N SER A 7 -13.14 26.42 23.00
CA SER A 7 -11.94 26.77 22.21
C SER A 7 -10.57 26.30 22.72
N SER A 8 -9.88 25.44 21.98
CA SER A 8 -9.11 25.81 20.78
C SER A 8 -8.30 24.60 20.32
N ALA A 9 -8.59 24.16 19.10
CA ALA A 9 -7.75 23.25 18.34
C ALA A 9 -6.75 24.09 17.55
N THR A 10 -5.51 24.15 18.00
CA THR A 10 -4.31 24.51 17.22
C THR A 10 -3.11 24.12 18.07
N ASP A 11 -2.52 22.94 17.83
CA ASP A 11 -1.10 22.64 18.13
C ASP A 11 -0.80 21.20 17.76
N ALA A 12 -0.55 20.96 16.47
CA ALA A 12 0.11 19.75 15.99
C ALA A 12 0.69 19.98 14.58
N LEU A 13 1.38 21.11 14.36
CA LEU A 13 2.21 21.37 13.18
C LEU A 13 3.34 22.32 13.57
N SER A 14 4.27 21.83 14.38
CA SER A 14 5.56 22.51 14.65
C SER A 14 6.66 21.48 14.87
N SER A 15 7.00 20.75 13.80
CA SER A 15 8.22 19.93 13.78
C SER A 15 8.78 19.85 12.35
N LEU A 16 9.05 21.01 11.75
CA LEU A 16 9.89 21.16 10.56
C LEU A 16 10.52 22.54 10.59
N ASN A 17 11.47 22.72 11.50
CA ASN A 17 12.52 23.71 11.37
C ASN A 17 13.72 23.28 12.23
N ARG A 18 14.42 22.23 11.78
CA ARG A 18 15.84 22.09 12.12
C ARG A 18 16.62 22.90 11.11
N SER A 19 16.77 24.18 11.41
CA SER A 19 17.82 25.02 10.86
C SER A 19 19.15 24.36 11.17
N ASN A 20 19.72 23.67 10.17
CA ASN A 20 21.08 23.19 10.21
C ASN A 20 22.00 24.41 10.00
N THR A 21 22.24 25.16 11.07
CA THR A 21 23.21 26.25 11.09
C THR A 21 24.61 25.64 11.00
N ASN A 22 25.19 25.68 9.80
CA ASN A 22 26.61 25.41 9.57
C ASN A 22 27.47 26.27 10.52
N PRO A 23 28.28 25.69 11.41
CA PRO A 23 29.27 26.42 12.17
C PRO A 23 30.55 26.55 11.33
N SER A 24 30.48 27.30 10.21
CA SER A 24 31.64 27.43 9.31
C SER A 24 31.91 28.85 8.81
N GLN A 25 31.10 29.86 9.17
CA GLN A 25 31.25 31.22 8.64
C GLN A 25 31.73 32.29 9.62
N VAL A 26 32.15 31.92 10.83
CA VAL A 26 32.71 32.90 11.80
C VAL A 26 34.26 32.91 11.81
N SER A 27 34.94 32.06 11.04
CA SER A 27 36.41 31.94 11.07
C SER A 27 37.12 32.45 9.80
N SER A 28 36.54 33.40 9.06
CA SER A 28 37.22 34.05 7.93
C SER A 28 37.64 35.50 8.20
N ARG A 29 37.12 36.15 9.25
CA ARG A 29 37.42 37.56 9.54
C ARG A 29 38.62 37.78 10.48
N ALA A 30 39.09 36.73 11.16
CA ALA A 30 40.27 36.80 12.04
C ALA A 30 41.60 36.45 11.35
N ARG A 31 41.58 35.96 10.09
CA ARG A 31 42.79 35.54 9.36
C ARG A 31 43.39 36.62 8.45
N SER A 32 42.67 37.71 8.18
CA SER A 32 43.16 38.81 7.34
C SER A 32 44.10 39.77 8.07
N THR A 33 44.16 39.74 9.41
CA THR A 33 44.99 40.65 10.21
C THR A 33 46.43 40.16 10.45
N GLU A 34 46.73 38.86 10.33
CA GLU A 34 48.11 38.35 10.45
C GLU A 34 48.92 38.42 9.14
N VAL A 35 48.26 38.68 8.00
CA VAL A 35 48.92 38.77 6.68
C VAL A 35 49.70 40.08 6.51
N TYR A 36 49.37 41.14 7.26
CA TYR A 36 50.04 42.43 7.13
C TYR A 36 51.33 42.56 7.96
N ALA A 37 51.53 41.72 8.98
CA ALA A 37 52.78 41.70 9.76
C ALA A 37 53.92 40.95 9.05
N ASN A 38 53.60 40.05 8.12
CA ASN A 38 54.59 39.25 7.37
C ASN A 38 55.18 39.96 6.14
N GLN A 39 54.63 41.11 5.71
CA GLN A 39 55.14 41.81 4.52
C GLN A 39 56.52 42.46 4.73
N GLY A 40 56.87 42.85 5.95
CA GLY A 40 58.15 43.53 6.25
C GLY A 40 59.36 42.61 6.15
N ASP A 41 59.28 41.39 6.67
CA ASP A 41 60.39 40.43 6.66
C ASP A 41 60.53 39.72 5.30
N GLU A 42 59.44 39.56 4.56
CA GLU A 42 59.47 39.04 3.18
C GLU A 42 60.01 40.06 2.18
N ALA A 43 59.72 41.35 2.38
CA ALA A 43 60.34 42.42 1.61
C ALA A 43 61.85 42.45 1.84
N ASN A 44 62.33 42.21 3.07
CA ASN A 44 63.75 42.11 3.39
C ASN A 44 64.44 40.90 2.73
N LEU A 45 63.78 39.72 2.69
CA LEU A 45 64.33 38.54 2.02
C LEU A 45 64.38 38.74 0.49
N ALA A 46 63.33 39.33 -0.10
CA ALA A 46 63.27 39.68 -1.51
C ALA A 46 64.30 40.75 -1.91
N LEU A 47 64.54 41.72 -1.02
CA LEU A 47 65.60 42.70 -1.18
C LEU A 47 66.96 42.02 -1.08
N GLU A 48 67.15 41.04 -0.20
CA GLU A 48 68.42 40.33 -0.04
C GLU A 48 68.72 39.38 -1.22
N THR A 49 67.71 38.73 -1.83
CA THR A 49 67.87 38.00 -3.09
C THR A 49 68.08 38.92 -4.28
N PHE A 50 67.41 40.08 -4.34
CA PHE A 50 67.67 41.11 -5.35
C PHE A 50 69.09 41.68 -5.25
N ILE A 51 69.56 41.97 -4.03
CA ILE A 51 70.91 42.43 -3.73
C ILE A 51 71.96 41.37 -4.12
N ASN A 52 71.69 40.10 -3.87
CA ASN A 52 72.63 39.03 -4.22
C ASN A 52 72.58 38.67 -5.72
N GLY A 53 71.41 38.75 -6.37
CA GLY A 53 71.21 38.46 -7.80
C GLY A 53 71.86 39.50 -8.72
N LEU A 54 71.79 40.78 -8.36
CA LEU A 54 72.52 41.86 -9.05
C LEU A 54 74.00 41.94 -8.65
N GLN A 55 74.48 41.02 -7.80
CA GLN A 55 75.80 41.10 -7.16
C GLN A 55 76.08 42.47 -6.52
N LEU A 56 75.06 43.14 -5.96
CA LEU A 56 75.20 44.46 -5.36
C LEU A 56 76.20 44.45 -4.19
N ASN A 57 76.38 43.31 -3.51
CA ASN A 57 77.44 43.14 -2.51
C ASN A 57 78.86 43.26 -3.09
N THR A 58 79.10 42.81 -4.33
CA THR A 58 80.39 43.04 -5.01
C THR A 58 80.43 44.42 -5.64
N PHE A 59 79.29 44.98 -6.06
CA PHE A 59 79.17 46.36 -6.52
C PHE A 59 79.65 47.36 -5.46
N PHE A 60 79.14 47.27 -4.24
CA PHE A 60 79.55 48.15 -3.12
C PHE A 60 80.97 47.88 -2.58
N GLN A 61 81.65 46.83 -3.07
CA GLN A 61 83.06 46.55 -2.76
C GLN A 61 84.03 47.04 -3.85
N LEU A 62 83.52 47.49 -5.00
CA LEU A 62 84.32 48.09 -6.08
C LEU A 62 84.63 49.57 -5.76
N THR A 63 85.75 50.09 -6.26
CA THR A 63 86.11 51.51 -6.21
C THR A 63 85.11 52.36 -7.00
N GLU A 64 84.92 53.63 -6.61
CA GLU A 64 83.91 54.54 -7.21
C GLU A 64 83.99 54.58 -8.75
N ASP A 65 85.19 54.67 -9.32
CA ASP A 65 85.40 54.65 -10.78
C ASP A 65 84.91 53.36 -11.47
N ALA A 66 85.07 52.21 -10.80
CA ALA A 66 84.63 50.92 -11.32
C ALA A 66 83.12 50.70 -11.13
N GLN A 67 82.51 51.39 -10.16
CA GLN A 67 81.06 51.42 -10.02
C GLN A 67 80.41 52.24 -11.14
N GLU A 68 80.98 53.40 -11.48
CA GLU A 68 80.51 54.24 -12.60
C GLU A 68 80.62 53.51 -13.94
N GLU A 69 81.74 52.82 -14.22
CA GLU A 69 81.89 52.08 -15.48
C GLU A 69 80.88 50.91 -15.60
N ARG A 70 80.52 50.29 -14.48
CA ARG A 70 79.52 49.21 -14.46
C ARG A 70 78.10 49.76 -14.58
N MET A 71 77.79 50.90 -13.95
CA MET A 71 76.51 51.58 -14.11
C MET A 71 76.30 52.12 -15.53
N ALA A 72 77.38 52.55 -16.20
CA ALA A 72 77.33 52.96 -17.60
C ALA A 72 77.11 51.79 -18.58
N LYS A 73 77.39 50.55 -18.17
CA LYS A 73 77.21 49.33 -18.97
C LYS A 73 75.86 48.66 -18.77
N ILE A 74 75.15 48.95 -17.67
CA ILE A 74 73.84 48.33 -17.40
C ILE A 74 72.78 49.10 -18.20
N ASP A 75 72.23 48.46 -19.22
CA ASP A 75 71.12 49.01 -19.99
C ASP A 75 69.86 49.04 -19.12
N VAL A 76 69.08 50.12 -19.24
CA VAL A 76 67.84 50.32 -18.48
C VAL A 76 66.84 49.19 -18.78
N LEU A 77 66.89 48.65 -20.00
CA LEU A 77 66.12 47.47 -20.42
C LEU A 77 66.51 46.20 -19.66
N GLU A 78 67.81 45.93 -19.49
CA GLU A 78 68.28 44.76 -18.72
C GLU A 78 67.87 44.84 -17.24
N LEU A 79 67.89 46.04 -16.65
CA LEU A 79 67.43 46.23 -15.28
C LEU A 79 65.91 46.02 -15.13
N TYR A 80 65.13 46.45 -16.12
CA TYR A 80 63.69 46.23 -16.14
C TYR A 80 63.34 44.74 -16.27
N ASP A 81 64.02 44.01 -17.17
CA ASP A 81 63.83 42.58 -17.35
C ASP A 81 64.24 41.79 -16.10
N ALA A 82 65.36 42.15 -15.46
CA ALA A 82 65.78 41.56 -14.20
C ALA A 82 64.76 41.81 -13.07
N LEU A 83 64.22 43.03 -12.98
CA LEU A 83 63.17 43.37 -12.01
C LEU A 83 61.89 42.58 -12.27
N GLN A 84 61.52 42.39 -13.53
CA GLN A 84 60.35 41.62 -13.92
C GLN A 84 60.52 40.13 -13.58
N GLU A 85 61.69 39.55 -13.83
CA GLU A 85 61.97 38.16 -13.49
C GLU A 85 61.98 37.95 -11.97
N VAL A 86 62.59 38.85 -11.19
CA VAL A 86 62.55 38.80 -9.73
C VAL A 86 61.11 38.89 -9.21
N ASN A 87 60.29 39.77 -9.78
CA ASN A 87 58.89 39.88 -9.39
C ASN A 87 58.10 38.61 -9.75
N ARG A 88 58.41 37.97 -10.88
CA ARG A 88 57.82 36.68 -11.30
C ARG A 88 58.23 35.56 -10.34
N GLU A 89 59.50 35.46 -10.00
CA GLU A 89 60.01 34.47 -9.05
C GLU A 89 59.42 34.65 -7.64
N LEU A 90 59.25 35.90 -7.21
CA LEU A 90 58.60 36.24 -5.94
C LEU A 90 57.11 35.85 -5.95
N ALA A 91 56.40 36.14 -7.03
CA ALA A 91 55.00 35.73 -7.18
C ALA A 91 54.86 34.19 -7.16
N MET A 92 55.76 33.47 -7.84
CA MET A 92 55.79 32.00 -7.83
C MET A 92 56.10 31.46 -6.44
N SER A 93 57.08 32.03 -5.73
CA SER A 93 57.44 31.60 -4.37
C SER A 93 56.31 31.84 -3.36
N ARG A 94 55.56 32.94 -3.52
CA ARG A 94 54.34 33.21 -2.73
C ARG A 94 53.27 32.16 -2.98
N LEU A 95 53.04 31.83 -4.24
CA LEU A 95 52.05 30.82 -4.63
C LEU A 95 52.43 29.44 -4.08
N GLU A 96 53.70 29.05 -4.21
CA GLU A 96 54.23 27.79 -3.67
C GLU A 96 54.10 27.73 -2.15
N SER A 97 54.43 28.82 -1.46
CA SER A 97 54.29 28.93 -0.01
C SER A 97 52.84 28.81 0.44
N HIS A 98 51.91 29.43 -0.29
CA HIS A 98 50.47 29.31 -0.04
C HIS A 98 49.98 27.87 -0.20
N TYR A 99 50.35 27.19 -1.30
CA TYR A 99 49.96 25.80 -1.53
C TYR A 99 50.55 24.84 -0.50
N LEU A 100 51.83 25.02 -0.13
CA LEU A 100 52.47 24.21 0.90
C LEU A 100 51.78 24.42 2.25
N TYR A 101 51.45 25.65 2.60
CA TYR A 101 50.73 26.00 3.83
C TYR A 101 49.36 25.31 3.86
N ASP A 102 48.57 25.45 2.78
CA ASP A 102 47.26 24.81 2.67
C ASP A 102 47.35 23.28 2.71
N PHE A 103 48.37 22.71 2.08
CA PHE A 103 48.62 21.27 2.08
C PHE A 103 48.96 20.76 3.49
N LEU A 104 49.91 21.40 4.17
CA LEU A 104 50.32 21.03 5.52
C LEU A 104 49.19 21.24 6.52
N ASN A 105 48.43 22.33 6.40
CA ASN A 105 47.29 22.57 7.28
C ASN A 105 46.20 21.48 7.17
N LYS A 106 45.99 20.92 5.97
CA LYS A 106 45.01 19.84 5.74
C LYS A 106 45.53 18.44 6.08
N ASN A 107 46.83 18.19 5.91
CA ASN A 107 47.40 16.84 6.01
C ASN A 107 48.24 16.61 7.27
N ASP A 108 49.00 17.60 7.75
CA ASP A 108 49.83 17.50 8.95
C ASP A 108 50.08 18.89 9.60
N ALA A 109 49.10 19.35 10.37
CA ALA A 109 49.16 20.66 11.02
C ALA A 109 50.31 20.78 12.05
N LYS A 110 50.90 19.66 12.51
CA LYS A 110 52.01 19.69 13.49
C LYS A 110 53.32 20.14 12.86
N LEU A 111 53.56 19.79 11.59
CA LEU A 111 54.72 20.28 10.83
C LEU A 111 54.67 21.81 10.63
N LEU A 112 53.47 22.37 10.52
CA LEU A 112 53.25 23.81 10.37
C LEU A 112 53.65 24.58 11.64
N ILE A 113 53.32 24.03 12.82
CA ILE A 113 53.71 24.57 14.13
C ILE A 113 55.23 24.52 14.30
N GLY A 114 55.88 23.42 13.90
CA GLY A 114 57.34 23.31 13.93
C GLY A 114 58.04 24.29 12.99
N LEU A 115 57.44 24.59 11.84
CA LEU A 115 57.96 25.56 10.88
C LEU A 115 57.80 27.01 11.36
N GLN A 116 56.66 27.34 11.99
CA GLN A 116 56.43 28.63 12.64
C GLN A 116 57.36 28.85 13.83
N GLN A 117 57.58 27.83 14.66
CA GLN A 117 58.54 27.89 15.77
C GLN A 117 59.97 28.13 15.26
N ARG A 118 60.39 27.45 14.19
CA ARG A 118 61.72 27.67 13.58
C ARG A 118 61.87 29.08 13.00
N ARG A 119 60.84 29.63 12.36
CA ARG A 119 60.83 31.04 11.89
C ARG A 119 60.98 32.00 13.07
N ALA A 120 60.22 31.82 14.15
CA ALA A 120 60.31 32.67 15.34
C ALA A 120 61.69 32.61 16.03
N THR A 121 62.44 31.51 15.88
CA THR A 121 63.77 31.33 16.49
C THR A 121 64.95 31.66 15.57
N THR A 122 64.73 32.14 14.34
CA THR A 122 65.83 32.53 13.45
C THR A 122 66.22 33.97 13.78
N PRO A 123 67.40 34.24 14.39
CA PRO A 123 67.75 35.60 14.76
C PRO A 123 68.10 36.40 13.51
N SER A 124 67.44 37.54 13.33
CA SER A 124 67.79 38.60 12.38
C SER A 124 69.19 39.15 12.72
N GLN A 125 70.24 38.42 12.36
CA GLN A 125 71.62 38.90 12.49
C GLN A 125 71.98 39.80 11.31
N LYS A 126 71.73 41.09 11.47
CA LYS A 126 72.63 42.15 11.01
C LYS A 126 72.41 43.41 11.86
N LEU A 127 73.54 43.97 12.30
CA LEU A 127 73.76 45.39 12.62
C LEU A 127 73.60 45.90 14.07
N VAL A 128 74.44 45.46 15.02
CA VAL A 128 74.88 46.33 16.13
C VAL A 128 76.35 46.03 16.52
N ARG A 129 77.23 46.96 16.11
CA ARG A 129 78.33 47.62 16.86
C ARG A 129 79.62 46.87 17.25
N ALA A 130 80.72 47.56 16.91
CA ALA A 130 82.10 47.34 17.32
C ALA A 130 82.44 47.92 18.72
N LYS A 131 83.62 47.51 19.22
CA LYS A 131 84.38 47.94 20.41
C LYS A 131 83.99 47.24 21.73
N ASP A 132 84.74 46.22 22.13
CA ASP A 132 85.91 46.41 23.02
C ASP A 132 86.70 45.11 23.19
N ALA A 133 87.97 45.29 23.55
CA ALA A 133 89.02 44.30 23.54
C ALA A 133 89.14 43.51 24.85
N THR A 134 89.88 42.40 24.72
CA THR A 134 90.70 41.68 25.72
C THR A 134 90.07 40.60 26.64
N GLN A 135 90.58 39.38 26.37
CA GLN A 135 91.00 38.31 27.29
C GLN A 135 89.93 37.50 28.04
N SER A 136 89.81 36.20 27.72
CA SER A 136 90.51 35.13 28.47
C SER A 136 90.13 33.73 27.94
N LEU A 137 91.13 32.85 27.91
CA LEU A 137 91.04 31.42 27.64
C LEU A 137 90.52 30.63 28.85
N SER A 138 89.73 29.57 28.60
CA SER A 138 89.75 28.25 29.29
C SER A 138 88.52 27.44 28.86
N SER A 139 88.67 26.41 28.01
CA SER A 139 88.80 24.98 28.38
C SER A 139 87.48 24.23 28.62
N THR A 140 87.14 23.37 27.67
CA THR A 140 86.70 21.96 27.81
C THR A 140 85.66 21.54 28.87
N GLN A 141 84.60 20.86 28.39
CA GLN A 141 84.11 19.50 28.74
C GLN A 141 82.56 19.48 28.62
N ALA A 142 81.99 18.87 27.58
CA ALA A 142 81.65 17.44 27.49
C ALA A 142 80.53 17.00 28.45
N ILE A 143 79.28 16.97 27.95
CA ILE A 143 78.23 16.09 28.48
C ILE A 143 77.66 15.27 27.33
N ARG A 144 77.82 13.96 27.47
CA ARG A 144 77.20 12.88 26.71
C ARG A 144 75.72 12.73 27.09
N ASN A 145 74.85 12.45 26.11
CA ASN A 145 73.87 11.33 26.10
C ASN A 145 73.02 11.44 24.82
N ARG A 146 73.19 10.55 23.84
CA ARG A 146 72.69 9.16 23.69
C ARG A 146 71.33 9.08 22.98
N ILE A 147 71.41 8.58 21.74
CA ILE A 147 70.59 7.52 21.12
C ILE A 147 69.10 7.85 20.89
N SER A 148 68.72 8.04 19.62
CA SER A 148 67.91 7.05 18.91
C SER A 148 68.10 7.15 17.40
N SER A 149 68.30 5.97 16.83
CA SER A 149 68.61 5.66 15.45
C SER A 149 67.34 5.66 14.60
N PHE A 150 67.34 6.43 13.51
CA PHE A 150 66.56 6.06 12.32
C PHE A 150 67.42 6.34 11.08
N SER A 151 67.82 5.25 10.44
CA SER A 151 68.66 5.23 9.24
C SER A 151 67.76 5.41 8.02
N MET A 152 68.03 6.41 7.20
CA MET A 152 67.68 6.41 5.77
C MET A 152 68.81 7.07 4.98
N SER A 153 69.49 6.22 4.21
CA SER A 153 70.07 6.47 2.89
C SER A 153 71.12 7.57 2.72
N ARG A 154 72.37 7.09 2.70
CA ARG A 154 73.56 7.66 2.05
C ARG A 154 73.22 8.19 0.65
N SER A 155 73.58 9.44 0.40
CA SER A 155 74.00 9.93 -0.91
C SER A 155 75.30 10.71 -0.73
N TYR A 156 76.21 10.48 -1.66
CA TYR A 156 77.63 10.83 -1.61
C TYR A 156 77.84 12.34 -1.55
N VAL A 157 78.54 12.83 -0.52
CA VAL A 157 79.13 14.18 -0.51
C VAL A 157 80.61 14.05 -0.17
N THR A 158 81.40 14.43 -1.15
CA THR A 158 82.84 14.57 -1.17
C THR A 158 83.34 15.53 -0.08
N THR A 159 84.37 15.08 0.63
CA THR A 159 85.20 15.86 1.54
C THR A 159 86.09 16.82 0.74
N THR A 160 85.87 18.13 0.89
CA THR A 160 86.90 19.14 0.65
C THR A 160 86.92 20.12 1.83
N THR A 161 88.06 20.11 2.51
CA THR A 161 88.46 21.05 3.55
C THR A 161 88.85 22.40 2.94
N GLY A 162 88.46 23.49 3.58
CA GLY A 162 89.10 24.79 3.41
C GLY A 162 88.34 25.81 2.54
N SER A 163 87.45 26.57 3.16
CA SER A 163 87.39 28.05 3.06
C SER A 163 86.06 28.53 3.63
N SER A 164 86.14 29.54 4.49
CA SER A 164 85.00 30.26 5.04
C SER A 164 84.35 31.06 3.91
N GLN A 165 83.32 30.48 3.29
CA GLN A 165 82.36 31.18 2.45
C GLN A 165 80.99 30.94 3.07
N ARG A 166 80.32 32.04 3.43
CA ARG A 166 78.97 32.03 4.00
C ARG A 166 78.09 31.21 3.05
N LYS A 167 77.56 30.08 3.54
CA LYS A 167 76.58 29.29 2.81
C LYS A 167 75.41 30.21 2.44
N PRO A 168 75.08 30.42 1.16
CA PRO A 168 73.85 31.12 0.81
C PRO A 168 72.68 30.34 1.39
N ALA A 169 71.69 31.07 1.91
CA ALA A 169 70.48 30.50 2.47
C ALA A 169 69.94 29.42 1.52
N VAL A 170 69.78 28.20 2.01
CA VAL A 170 69.16 27.11 1.27
C VAL A 170 67.75 27.59 0.91
N GLU A 171 67.55 28.03 -0.33
CA GLU A 171 66.23 28.32 -0.85
C GLU A 171 65.42 27.05 -0.68
N TYR A 172 64.38 27.12 0.15
CA TYR A 172 63.43 26.03 0.39
C TYR A 172 62.53 25.86 -0.85
N LYS A 173 63.12 25.65 -2.02
CA LYS A 173 62.42 25.31 -3.25
C LYS A 173 62.03 23.84 -3.12
N LEU A 174 60.74 23.60 -2.95
CA LEU A 174 60.18 22.24 -2.96
C LEU A 174 60.70 21.50 -4.19
N ASN A 175 61.17 20.27 -3.99
CA ASN A 175 61.60 19.41 -5.08
C ASN A 175 60.44 19.26 -6.09
N PHE A 176 60.74 19.35 -7.39
CA PHE A 176 59.75 19.22 -8.47
C PHE A 176 58.89 17.96 -8.30
N LYS A 177 59.49 16.86 -7.82
CA LYS A 177 58.76 15.62 -7.49
C LYS A 177 57.71 15.83 -6.39
N ALA A 178 58.06 16.52 -5.31
CA ALA A 178 57.12 16.83 -4.22
C ALA A 178 56.01 17.80 -4.67
N LYS A 179 56.33 18.74 -5.57
CA LYS A 179 55.34 19.63 -6.20
C LYS A 179 54.34 18.85 -7.06
N ALA A 180 54.83 17.93 -7.89
CA ALA A 180 54.00 17.07 -8.72
C ALA A 180 53.09 16.16 -7.86
N GLU A 181 53.65 15.51 -6.82
CA GLU A 181 52.88 14.67 -5.90
C GLU A 181 51.80 15.46 -5.13
N MET A 182 52.10 16.69 -4.68
CA MET A 182 51.10 17.55 -4.05
C MET A 182 50.01 18.01 -5.02
N ALA A 183 50.38 18.38 -6.25
CA ALA A 183 49.44 18.78 -7.28
C ALA A 183 48.51 17.62 -7.67
N GLU A 184 49.05 16.42 -7.83
CA GLU A 184 48.29 15.20 -8.13
C GLU A 184 47.32 14.86 -6.98
N LYS A 185 47.78 14.91 -5.73
CA LYS A 185 46.91 14.65 -4.57
C LYS A 185 45.80 15.69 -4.43
N LEU A 186 46.09 16.97 -4.70
CA LEU A 186 45.05 18.01 -4.73
C LEU A 186 44.08 17.83 -5.90
N ALA A 187 44.56 17.43 -7.07
CA ALA A 187 43.71 17.12 -8.22
C ALA A 187 42.75 15.94 -7.91
N MET A 188 43.27 14.86 -7.33
CA MET A 188 42.45 13.72 -6.86
C MET A 188 41.44 14.13 -5.79
N GLU A 189 41.81 15.02 -4.86
CA GLU A 189 40.89 15.51 -3.83
C GLU A 189 39.78 16.36 -4.44
N VAL A 190 40.11 17.23 -5.40
CA VAL A 190 39.12 18.03 -6.15
C VAL A 190 38.19 17.14 -6.94
N GLU A 191 38.70 16.16 -7.68
CA GLU A 191 37.90 15.18 -8.43
C GLU A 191 36.93 14.43 -7.51
N LYS A 192 37.42 13.94 -6.37
CA LYS A 192 36.58 13.28 -5.37
C LYS A 192 35.47 14.19 -4.85
N ARG A 193 35.76 15.47 -4.60
CA ARG A 193 34.75 16.45 -4.14
C ARG A 193 33.73 16.76 -5.23
N VAL A 194 34.16 16.86 -6.49
CA VAL A 194 33.26 17.05 -7.64
C VAL A 194 32.31 15.87 -7.76
N LEU A 195 32.81 14.63 -7.75
CA LEU A 195 31.97 13.43 -7.81
C LEU A 195 30.97 13.33 -6.64
N ALA A 196 31.41 13.69 -5.43
CA ALA A 196 30.52 13.73 -4.27
C ALA A 196 29.43 14.80 -4.42
N MET A 197 29.79 15.97 -4.96
CA MET A 197 28.84 17.06 -5.22
C MET A 197 27.85 16.68 -6.32
N GLU A 198 28.31 16.07 -7.41
CA GLU A 198 27.45 15.56 -8.49
C GLU A 198 26.46 14.53 -7.97
N SER A 199 26.91 13.56 -7.16
CA SER A 199 26.04 12.57 -6.54
C SER A 199 24.98 13.22 -5.63
N ALA A 200 25.37 14.22 -4.83
CA ALA A 200 24.46 14.96 -3.97
C ALA A 200 23.41 15.75 -4.77
N VAL A 201 23.85 16.45 -5.84
CA VAL A 201 22.96 17.19 -6.74
C VAL A 201 21.99 16.26 -7.45
N LEU A 202 22.44 15.12 -7.97
CA LEU A 202 21.58 14.13 -8.63
C LEU A 202 20.52 13.56 -7.67
N SER A 203 20.90 13.29 -6.42
CA SER A 203 19.95 12.89 -5.37
C SER A 203 18.91 13.98 -5.14
N GLN A 204 19.33 15.25 -5.02
CA GLN A 204 18.42 16.37 -4.83
C GLN A 204 17.48 16.57 -6.03
N VAL A 205 17.98 16.47 -7.25
CA VAL A 205 17.17 16.53 -8.48
C VAL A 205 16.11 15.43 -8.49
N LYS A 206 16.46 14.22 -8.06
CA LYS A 206 15.51 13.10 -7.94
C LYS A 206 14.40 13.40 -6.93
N ILE A 207 14.73 13.97 -5.76
CA ILE A 207 13.74 14.37 -4.75
C ILE A 207 12.82 15.46 -5.29
N LEU A 208 13.39 16.51 -5.90
CA LEU A 208 12.61 17.61 -6.48
C LEU A 208 11.68 17.14 -7.60
N ARG A 209 12.13 16.19 -8.43
CA ARG A 209 11.27 15.56 -9.44
C ARG A 209 10.10 14.82 -8.80
N GLY A 210 10.35 14.08 -7.72
CA GLY A 210 9.28 13.44 -6.93
C GLY A 210 8.26 14.45 -6.40
N HIS A 211 8.72 15.58 -5.85
CA HIS A 211 7.82 16.64 -5.38
C HIS A 211 7.02 17.29 -6.51
N MET A 212 7.63 17.49 -7.69
CA MET A 212 6.90 18.01 -8.86
C MET A 212 5.79 17.06 -9.31
N GLU A 213 6.09 15.76 -9.37
CA GLU A 213 5.09 14.74 -9.72
C GLU A 213 3.96 14.68 -8.69
N GLU A 214 4.28 14.74 -7.40
CA GLU A 214 3.29 14.80 -6.32
C GLU A 214 2.39 16.04 -6.43
N LEU A 215 2.98 17.22 -6.62
CA LEU A 215 2.22 18.46 -6.82
C LEU A 215 1.32 18.39 -8.05
N GLN A 216 1.79 17.78 -9.14
CA GLN A 216 0.99 17.56 -10.33
C GLN A 216 -0.20 16.64 -10.06
N PHE A 217 0.00 15.55 -9.31
CA PHE A 217 -1.10 14.68 -8.89
C PHE A 217 -2.10 15.41 -7.99
N MET A 218 -1.63 16.16 -6.99
CA MET A 218 -2.49 16.94 -6.11
C MET A 218 -3.31 17.99 -6.87
N TYR A 219 -2.68 18.66 -7.84
CA TYR A 219 -3.36 19.64 -8.69
C TYR A 219 -4.46 18.98 -9.52
N GLN A 220 -4.17 17.85 -10.17
CA GLN A 220 -5.15 17.10 -10.96
C GLN A 220 -6.31 16.60 -10.09
N GLU A 221 -6.02 16.04 -8.91
CA GLU A 221 -7.04 15.59 -7.96
C GLU A 221 -7.92 16.75 -7.47
N THR A 222 -7.32 17.91 -7.21
CA THR A 222 -8.05 19.12 -6.80
C THR A 222 -8.97 19.61 -7.91
N GLN A 223 -8.48 19.65 -9.16
CA GLN A 223 -9.30 20.02 -10.32
C GLN A 223 -10.46 19.05 -10.53
N GLU A 224 -10.21 17.74 -10.46
CA GLU A 224 -11.23 16.72 -10.61
C GLU A 224 -12.26 16.79 -9.48
N THR A 225 -11.82 17.01 -8.24
CA THR A 225 -12.70 17.19 -7.08
C THR A 225 -13.55 18.45 -7.22
N ALA A 226 -12.98 19.57 -7.69
CA ALA A 226 -13.72 20.80 -7.95
C ALA A 226 -14.75 20.63 -9.08
N HIS A 227 -14.38 19.91 -10.15
CA HIS A 227 -15.31 19.59 -11.24
C HIS A 227 -16.46 18.70 -10.76
N ASN A 228 -16.15 17.64 -10.00
CA ASN A 228 -17.14 16.75 -9.40
C ASN A 228 -18.05 17.48 -8.42
N PHE A 229 -17.51 18.42 -7.64
CA PHE A 229 -18.30 19.29 -6.77
C PHE A 229 -19.29 20.12 -7.59
N LYS A 230 -18.83 20.75 -8.68
CA LYS A 230 -19.69 21.49 -9.60
C LYS A 230 -20.79 20.61 -10.18
N LEU A 231 -20.48 19.39 -10.61
CA LEU A 231 -21.51 18.45 -11.07
C LEU A 231 -22.48 17.99 -9.97
N HIS A 232 -22.03 17.89 -8.72
CA HIS A 232 -22.87 17.39 -7.63
C HIS A 232 -23.78 18.47 -7.02
N PHE A 233 -23.38 19.75 -7.15
CA PHE A 233 -24.09 20.88 -6.55
C PHE A 233 -24.66 21.88 -7.54
N LEU A 234 -24.15 21.94 -8.77
CA LEU A 234 -24.41 23.01 -9.74
C LEU A 234 -24.69 22.45 -11.15
N ARG A 235 -25.12 21.19 -11.27
CA ARG A 235 -25.35 20.55 -12.57
C ARG A 235 -26.59 21.10 -13.26
N ASP A 236 -27.71 21.15 -12.54
CA ASP A 236 -28.99 21.57 -13.09
C ASP A 236 -29.46 22.87 -12.42
N PRO A 237 -30.22 23.74 -13.12
CA PRO A 237 -30.78 24.96 -12.51
C PRO A 237 -31.65 24.67 -11.28
N LYS A 238 -32.25 23.48 -11.21
CA LYS A 238 -32.98 22.97 -10.03
C LYS A 238 -32.09 22.75 -8.82
N ASP A 239 -30.80 22.43 -9.00
CA ASP A 239 -29.85 22.32 -7.89
C ASP A 239 -29.50 23.69 -7.31
N MET A 240 -29.48 24.74 -8.14
CA MET A 240 -29.29 26.12 -7.68
C MET A 240 -30.48 26.61 -6.87
N GLU A 241 -31.70 26.36 -7.34
CA GLU A 241 -32.93 26.65 -6.58
C GLU A 241 -32.97 25.86 -5.26
N PHE A 242 -32.57 24.58 -5.28
CA PHE A 242 -32.43 23.77 -4.07
C PHE A 242 -31.42 24.38 -3.10
N LEU A 243 -30.27 24.88 -3.55
CA LEU A 243 -29.28 25.50 -2.66
C LEU A 243 -29.79 26.79 -1.99
N GLN A 244 -30.67 27.53 -2.65
CA GLN A 244 -31.26 28.76 -2.10
C GLN A 244 -32.43 28.50 -1.15
N THR A 245 -33.18 27.42 -1.35
CA THR A 245 -34.40 27.10 -0.59
C THR A 245 -34.23 25.99 0.44
N ALA A 246 -33.15 25.21 0.37
CA ALA A 246 -32.91 24.09 1.27
C ALA A 246 -32.60 24.54 2.70
N THR A 247 -33.10 23.77 3.66
CA THR A 247 -32.75 23.93 5.08
C THR A 247 -31.32 23.43 5.33
N GLU A 248 -30.65 23.98 6.35
CA GLU A 248 -29.29 23.58 6.77
C GLU A 248 -29.13 22.05 6.89
N LYS A 249 -30.11 21.34 7.47
CA LYS A 249 -30.10 19.88 7.60
C LYS A 249 -30.08 19.14 6.26
N GLN A 250 -30.72 19.69 5.22
CA GLN A 250 -30.73 19.08 3.88
C GLN A 250 -29.39 19.32 3.17
N LEU A 251 -28.81 20.51 3.33
CA LEU A 251 -27.49 20.84 2.81
C LEU A 251 -26.41 19.97 3.44
N GLU A 252 -26.45 19.80 4.77
CA GLU A 252 -25.54 18.93 5.51
C GLU A 252 -25.59 17.48 5.01
N ARG A 253 -26.79 16.94 4.75
CA ARG A 253 -26.96 15.60 4.18
C ARG A 253 -26.37 15.48 2.77
N LYS A 254 -26.57 16.49 1.90
CA LYS A 254 -26.01 16.51 0.54
C LYS A 254 -24.49 16.61 0.58
N LEU A 255 -23.93 17.44 1.47
CA LEU A 255 -22.49 17.56 1.71
C LEU A 255 -21.88 16.27 2.27
N LYS A 256 -22.51 15.64 3.26
CA LYS A 256 -22.07 14.34 3.79
C LYS A 256 -22.05 13.26 2.71
N LYS A 257 -23.06 13.22 1.83
CA LYS A 257 -23.07 12.30 0.68
C LYS A 257 -21.91 12.57 -0.27
N PHE A 258 -21.65 13.84 -0.60
CA PHE A 258 -20.52 14.23 -1.44
C PHE A 258 -19.17 13.82 -0.83
N ILE A 259 -18.91 14.17 0.44
CA ILE A 259 -17.67 13.83 1.15
C ILE A 259 -17.49 12.30 1.22
N ASN A 260 -18.55 11.55 1.52
CA ASN A 260 -18.48 10.09 1.54
C ASN A 260 -18.15 9.51 0.17
N ASN A 261 -18.69 10.08 -0.91
CA ASN A 261 -18.38 9.65 -2.26
C ASN A 261 -16.94 10.00 -2.67
N TRP A 262 -16.50 11.22 -2.34
CA TRP A 262 -15.12 11.67 -2.54
C TRP A 262 -14.12 10.77 -1.81
N MET A 263 -14.36 10.46 -0.53
CA MET A 263 -13.51 9.55 0.25
C MET A 263 -13.50 8.12 -0.31
N LYS A 264 -14.61 7.64 -0.88
CA LYS A 264 -14.64 6.34 -1.57
C LYS A 264 -13.77 6.36 -2.84
N ASN A 265 -13.88 7.42 -3.64
CA ASN A 265 -13.07 7.58 -4.85
C ASN A 265 -11.58 7.71 -4.52
N ALA A 266 -11.22 8.51 -3.51
CA ALA A 266 -9.84 8.63 -3.04
C ALA A 266 -9.25 7.29 -2.58
N ARG A 267 -10.03 6.47 -1.85
CA ARG A 267 -9.60 5.12 -1.46
C ARG A 267 -9.40 4.19 -2.66
N ALA A 268 -10.29 4.25 -3.64
CA ALA A 268 -10.18 3.45 -4.86
C ALA A 268 -8.94 3.86 -5.69
N LEU A 269 -8.68 5.16 -5.81
CA LEU A 269 -7.49 5.70 -6.46
C LEU A 269 -6.21 5.26 -5.75
N LEU A 270 -6.18 5.36 -4.41
CA LEU A 270 -5.04 4.93 -3.62
C LEU A 270 -4.79 3.42 -3.74
N ALA A 271 -5.83 2.59 -3.79
CA ALA A 271 -5.69 1.16 -4.07
C ALA A 271 -5.08 0.91 -5.46
N LYS A 272 -5.53 1.64 -6.48
CA LYS A 272 -4.98 1.57 -7.85
C LYS A 272 -3.50 2.01 -7.88
N MET A 273 -3.14 3.07 -7.16
CA MET A 273 -1.76 3.54 -7.08
C MET A 273 -0.86 2.51 -6.39
N ARG A 274 -1.30 1.92 -5.26
CA ARG A 274 -0.56 0.84 -4.59
C ARG A 274 -0.33 -0.36 -5.51
N LEU A 275 -1.34 -0.77 -6.26
CA LEU A 275 -1.21 -1.86 -7.24
C LEU A 275 -0.20 -1.51 -8.33
N LYS A 276 -0.25 -0.29 -8.87
CA LYS A 276 0.70 0.20 -9.87
C LYS A 276 2.14 0.26 -9.32
N THR A 277 2.31 0.70 -8.07
CA THR A 277 3.61 0.72 -7.40
C THR A 277 4.15 -0.69 -7.22
N ALA A 278 3.34 -1.65 -6.77
CA ALA A 278 3.75 -3.05 -6.65
C ALA A 278 4.15 -3.64 -8.01
N ALA A 279 3.34 -3.43 -9.06
CA ALA A 279 3.65 -3.89 -10.41
C ALA A 279 4.95 -3.28 -10.97
N LEU A 280 5.20 -1.98 -10.71
CA LEU A 280 6.44 -1.32 -11.10
C LEU A 280 7.65 -1.86 -10.32
N GLN A 281 7.48 -2.14 -9.02
CA GLN A 281 8.53 -2.75 -8.20
C GLN A 281 8.89 -4.15 -8.71
N ASP A 282 7.89 -4.97 -9.01
CA ASP A 282 8.07 -6.30 -9.60
C ASP A 282 8.79 -6.20 -10.95
N HIS A 283 8.38 -5.25 -11.81
CA HIS A 283 9.04 -5.03 -13.09
C HIS A 283 10.49 -4.56 -12.95
N CYS A 284 10.77 -3.63 -12.02
CA CYS A 284 12.14 -3.21 -11.71
C CYS A 284 12.98 -4.39 -11.18
N GLN A 285 12.41 -5.24 -10.34
CA GLN A 285 13.11 -6.41 -9.81
C GLN A 285 13.40 -7.41 -10.93
N GLU A 286 12.43 -7.65 -11.82
CA GLU A 286 12.59 -8.49 -13.00
C GLU A 286 13.71 -7.96 -13.91
N LEU A 287 13.72 -6.65 -14.22
CA LEU A 287 14.78 -6.04 -15.02
C LEU A 287 16.17 -6.14 -14.36
N ARG A 288 16.24 -6.00 -13.04
CA ARG A 288 17.50 -6.22 -12.29
C ARG A 288 17.94 -7.66 -12.38
N ASN A 289 17.04 -8.62 -12.22
CA ASN A 289 17.34 -10.04 -12.37
C ASN A 289 17.82 -10.34 -13.79
N GLN A 290 17.20 -9.75 -14.81
CA GLN A 290 17.63 -9.89 -16.21
C GLN A 290 19.00 -9.27 -16.45
N LEU A 291 19.31 -8.11 -15.87
CA LEU A 291 20.65 -7.51 -15.96
C LEU A 291 21.70 -8.38 -15.25
N PHE A 292 21.38 -8.90 -14.07
CA PHE A 292 22.24 -9.81 -13.34
C PHE A 292 22.53 -11.08 -14.14
N ILE A 293 21.47 -11.74 -14.63
CA ILE A 293 21.57 -12.92 -15.49
C ILE A 293 22.37 -12.56 -16.76
N LYS A 294 22.09 -11.45 -17.43
CA LYS A 294 22.87 -11.03 -18.62
C LYS A 294 24.34 -10.78 -18.30
N SER A 295 24.66 -10.17 -17.15
CA SER A 295 26.06 -9.93 -16.77
C SER A 295 26.80 -11.24 -16.51
N ASP A 296 26.14 -12.22 -15.89
CA ASP A 296 26.69 -13.55 -15.63
C ASP A 296 26.86 -14.33 -16.95
N LEU A 297 25.82 -14.32 -17.79
CA LEU A 297 25.81 -15.00 -19.08
C LEU A 297 26.72 -14.36 -20.13
N SER A 298 26.97 -13.05 -20.06
CA SER A 298 27.85 -12.33 -20.99
C SER A 298 29.31 -12.80 -20.93
N GLY A 299 29.73 -13.43 -19.84
CA GLY A 299 31.06 -14.04 -19.72
C GLY A 299 31.12 -15.51 -20.12
N THR A 300 29.99 -16.21 -20.20
CA THR A 300 29.94 -17.68 -20.25
C THR A 300 29.26 -18.25 -21.50
N ILE A 301 28.40 -17.48 -22.19
CA ILE A 301 27.60 -18.00 -23.31
C ILE A 301 28.28 -17.76 -24.66
N SER A 302 28.44 -18.83 -25.45
CA SER A 302 28.81 -18.78 -26.86
C SER A 302 27.57 -18.76 -27.77
N HIS A 303 27.71 -18.27 -29.01
CA HIS A 303 26.63 -18.28 -30.02
C HIS A 303 25.98 -19.68 -30.19
N LEU A 304 26.77 -20.75 -30.06
CA LEU A 304 26.32 -22.14 -30.17
C LEU A 304 25.33 -22.54 -29.05
N ASP A 305 25.44 -21.97 -27.87
CA ASP A 305 24.52 -22.24 -26.76
C ASP A 305 23.13 -21.63 -27.03
N PHE A 306 23.08 -20.47 -27.70
CA PHE A 306 21.82 -19.87 -28.13
C PHE A 306 21.11 -20.71 -29.17
N GLU A 307 21.82 -21.26 -30.16
CA GLU A 307 21.24 -22.17 -31.14
C GLU A 307 20.73 -23.46 -30.49
N LYS A 308 21.51 -24.06 -29.58
CA LYS A 308 21.10 -25.24 -28.82
C LYS A 308 19.85 -24.98 -27.98
N SER A 309 19.79 -23.81 -27.32
CA SER A 309 18.62 -23.38 -26.54
C SER A 309 17.39 -23.15 -27.44
N MET A 310 17.57 -22.53 -28.60
CA MET A 310 16.51 -22.33 -29.60
C MET A 310 15.93 -23.66 -30.11
N ILE A 311 16.79 -24.62 -30.45
CA ILE A 311 16.38 -25.96 -30.87
C ILE A 311 15.60 -26.65 -29.76
N LYS A 312 16.13 -26.64 -28.52
CA LYS A 312 15.47 -27.27 -27.37
C LYS A 312 14.12 -26.61 -27.06
N ARG A 313 14.03 -25.28 -27.11
CA ARG A 313 12.77 -24.53 -26.96
C ARG A 313 11.77 -24.91 -28.05
N SER A 314 12.19 -24.99 -29.31
CA SER A 314 11.33 -25.40 -30.42
C SER A 314 10.81 -26.84 -30.24
N GLN A 315 11.66 -27.77 -29.80
CA GLN A 315 11.26 -29.14 -29.47
C GLN A 315 10.25 -29.17 -28.31
N LEU A 316 10.50 -28.43 -27.23
CA LEU A 316 9.59 -28.34 -26.09
C LEU A 316 8.24 -27.73 -26.48
N LEU A 317 8.22 -26.68 -27.30
CA LEU A 317 6.99 -26.07 -27.81
C LEU A 317 6.18 -27.05 -28.67
N LYS A 318 6.84 -27.83 -29.53
CA LYS A 318 6.17 -28.89 -30.32
C LYS A 318 5.56 -29.95 -29.41
N THR A 319 6.28 -30.40 -28.38
CA THR A 319 5.77 -31.37 -27.41
C THR A 319 4.59 -30.82 -26.61
N LEU A 320 4.69 -29.56 -26.17
CA LEU A 320 3.62 -28.86 -25.46
C LEU A 320 2.37 -28.71 -26.34
N HIS A 321 2.52 -28.32 -27.60
CA HIS A 321 1.40 -28.29 -28.55
C HIS A 321 0.76 -29.67 -28.75
N LYS A 322 1.56 -30.74 -28.86
CA LYS A 322 1.03 -32.11 -28.95
C LYS A 322 0.24 -32.49 -27.69
N GLN A 323 0.76 -32.17 -26.51
CA GLN A 323 0.06 -32.43 -25.24
C GLN A 323 -1.22 -31.61 -25.11
N ILE A 324 -1.21 -30.33 -25.50
CA ILE A 324 -2.42 -29.49 -25.51
C ILE A 324 -3.46 -30.05 -26.46
N ALA A 325 -3.07 -30.47 -27.67
CA ALA A 325 -3.99 -31.09 -28.63
C ALA A 325 -4.57 -32.41 -28.07
N HIS A 326 -3.74 -33.22 -27.41
CA HIS A 326 -4.20 -34.44 -26.74
C HIS A 326 -5.18 -34.14 -25.59
N VAL A 327 -4.89 -33.16 -24.73
CA VAL A 327 -5.77 -32.73 -23.64
C VAL A 327 -7.08 -32.15 -24.19
N ALA A 328 -7.03 -31.38 -25.28
CA ALA A 328 -8.23 -30.88 -25.94
C ALA A 328 -9.10 -32.03 -26.48
N GLY A 329 -8.48 -33.05 -27.07
CA GLY A 329 -9.15 -34.28 -27.49
C GLY A 329 -9.81 -35.00 -26.30
N LEU A 330 -9.08 -35.22 -25.21
CA LEU A 330 -9.61 -35.82 -23.98
C LEU A 330 -10.76 -35.01 -23.38
N LYS A 331 -10.65 -33.68 -23.33
CA LYS A 331 -11.76 -32.81 -22.88
C LYS A 331 -12.97 -32.94 -23.78
N GLY A 332 -12.79 -33.07 -25.09
CA GLY A 332 -13.87 -33.33 -26.04
C GLY A 332 -14.58 -34.66 -25.78
N VAL A 333 -13.82 -35.73 -25.54
CA VAL A 333 -14.37 -37.06 -25.21
C VAL A 333 -15.08 -37.03 -23.85
N ALA A 334 -14.45 -36.46 -22.82
CA ALA A 334 -15.03 -36.33 -21.49
C ALA A 334 -16.31 -35.47 -21.50
N GLY A 335 -16.33 -34.38 -22.29
CA GLY A 335 -17.52 -33.56 -22.48
C GLY A 335 -18.66 -34.33 -23.15
N LYS A 336 -18.38 -35.11 -24.20
CA LYS A 336 -19.38 -35.98 -24.85
C LYS A 336 -19.91 -37.05 -23.90
N ALA A 337 -19.03 -37.70 -23.12
CA ALA A 337 -19.42 -38.69 -22.13
C ALA A 337 -20.28 -38.09 -21.01
N SER A 338 -19.90 -36.92 -20.49
CA SER A 338 -20.69 -36.20 -19.48
C SER A 338 -22.08 -35.80 -20.00
N LEU A 339 -22.17 -35.36 -21.25
CA LEU A 339 -23.46 -35.03 -21.88
C LEU A 339 -24.31 -36.29 -22.11
N ALA A 340 -23.72 -37.42 -22.50
CA ALA A 340 -24.41 -38.70 -22.62
C ALA A 340 -24.95 -39.17 -21.26
N MET A 341 -24.13 -39.15 -20.19
CA MET A 341 -24.59 -39.47 -18.84
C MET A 341 -25.71 -38.55 -18.37
N SER A 342 -25.64 -37.25 -18.66
CA SER A 342 -26.69 -36.30 -18.28
C SER A 342 -28.01 -36.59 -18.99
N LYS A 343 -27.96 -36.97 -20.28
CA LYS A 343 -29.14 -37.43 -21.02
C LYS A 343 -29.73 -38.70 -20.41
N GLU A 344 -28.88 -39.66 -20.08
CA GLU A 344 -29.29 -40.93 -19.49
C GLU A 344 -29.90 -40.75 -18.09
N GLN A 345 -29.32 -39.87 -17.28
CA GLN A 345 -29.88 -39.45 -16.00
C GLN A 345 -31.25 -38.78 -16.17
N GLN A 346 -31.41 -37.91 -17.18
CA GLN A 346 -32.71 -37.30 -17.46
C GLN A 346 -33.75 -38.32 -17.91
N THR A 347 -33.37 -39.32 -18.72
CA THR A 347 -34.28 -40.42 -19.09
C THR A 347 -34.67 -41.27 -17.89
N MET A 348 -33.72 -41.55 -16.98
CA MET A 348 -33.99 -42.29 -15.75
C MET A 348 -34.98 -41.55 -14.85
N LEU A 349 -34.81 -40.23 -14.69
CA LEU A 349 -35.74 -39.41 -13.90
C LEU A 349 -37.16 -39.41 -14.48
N LYS A 350 -37.29 -39.34 -15.80
CA LYS A 350 -38.60 -39.44 -16.47
C LYS A 350 -39.26 -40.80 -16.24
N LEU A 351 -38.51 -41.89 -16.38
CA LEU A 351 -39.01 -43.24 -16.10
C LEU A 351 -39.40 -43.41 -14.62
N GLU A 352 -38.67 -42.79 -13.69
CA GLU A 352 -39.02 -42.79 -12.28
C GLU A 352 -40.33 -42.03 -12.00
N GLU A 353 -40.54 -40.90 -12.67
CA GLU A 353 -41.77 -40.12 -12.59
C GLU A 353 -42.97 -40.89 -13.17
N GLU A 354 -42.80 -41.52 -14.34
CA GLU A 354 -43.80 -42.40 -14.95
C GLU A 354 -44.14 -43.59 -14.05
N ALA A 355 -43.14 -44.22 -13.43
CA ALA A 355 -43.34 -45.31 -12.48
C ALA A 355 -44.12 -44.86 -11.24
N LYS A 356 -43.83 -43.66 -10.70
CA LYS A 356 -44.59 -43.06 -9.59
C LYS A 356 -46.04 -42.78 -10.00
N GLN A 357 -46.25 -42.26 -11.21
CA GLN A 357 -47.59 -42.01 -11.74
C GLN A 357 -48.39 -43.31 -11.86
N LEU A 358 -47.82 -44.34 -12.48
CA LEU A 358 -48.44 -45.67 -12.59
C LEU A 358 -48.75 -46.29 -11.22
N ASN A 359 -47.85 -46.14 -10.25
CA ASN A 359 -48.10 -46.60 -8.90
C ASN A 359 -49.27 -45.87 -8.24
N ASN A 360 -49.38 -44.54 -8.42
CA ASN A 360 -50.51 -43.76 -7.91
C ASN A 360 -51.83 -44.16 -8.58
N GLU A 361 -51.83 -44.38 -9.89
CA GLU A 361 -52.98 -44.88 -10.65
C GLU A 361 -53.38 -46.27 -10.15
N THR A 362 -52.41 -47.17 -9.92
CA THR A 362 -52.65 -48.50 -9.36
C THR A 362 -53.26 -48.43 -7.96
N LEU A 363 -52.77 -47.53 -7.10
CA LEU A 363 -53.37 -47.33 -5.77
C LEU A 363 -54.78 -46.75 -5.86
N ALA A 364 -55.06 -45.89 -6.85
CA ALA A 364 -56.39 -45.34 -7.08
C ALA A 364 -57.36 -46.42 -7.58
N THR A 365 -56.93 -47.29 -8.49
CA THR A 365 -57.75 -48.43 -8.97
C THR A 365 -58.00 -49.44 -7.86
N ILE A 366 -57.01 -49.77 -7.04
CA ILE A 366 -57.19 -50.64 -5.86
C ILE A 366 -58.25 -50.05 -4.91
N LYS A 367 -58.19 -48.74 -4.62
CA LYS A 367 -59.21 -48.07 -3.80
C LYS A 367 -60.60 -48.09 -4.44
N ALA A 368 -60.68 -47.93 -5.76
CA ALA A 368 -61.96 -48.00 -6.48
C ALA A 368 -62.55 -49.41 -6.44
N ILE A 369 -61.72 -50.46 -6.62
CA ILE A 369 -62.11 -51.86 -6.46
C ILE A 369 -62.65 -52.10 -5.04
N GLY A 370 -61.95 -51.65 -4.01
CA GLY A 370 -62.41 -51.79 -2.62
C GLY A 370 -63.79 -51.16 -2.36
N LYS A 371 -64.08 -49.98 -2.95
CA LYS A 371 -65.41 -49.36 -2.86
C LYS A 371 -66.48 -50.18 -3.56
N LEU A 372 -66.19 -50.71 -4.74
CA LEU A 372 -67.12 -51.56 -5.48
C LEU A 372 -67.39 -52.87 -4.74
N GLU A 373 -66.37 -53.48 -4.13
CA GLU A 373 -66.54 -54.66 -3.29
C GLU A 373 -67.45 -54.39 -2.08
N ASP A 374 -67.32 -53.22 -1.44
CA ASP A 374 -68.21 -52.81 -0.35
C ASP A 374 -69.64 -52.55 -0.83
N GLU A 375 -69.82 -51.91 -1.99
CA GLU A 375 -71.13 -51.74 -2.63
C GLU A 375 -71.78 -53.08 -2.96
N ILE A 376 -71.03 -54.05 -3.52
CA ILE A 376 -71.50 -55.41 -3.77
C ILE A 376 -71.96 -56.06 -2.47
N ARG A 377 -71.18 -55.97 -1.38
CA ARG A 377 -71.59 -56.51 -0.07
C ARG A 377 -72.87 -55.88 0.47
N ILE A 378 -73.08 -54.58 0.26
CA ILE A 378 -74.31 -53.90 0.66
C ILE A 378 -75.49 -54.40 -0.18
N LEU A 379 -75.28 -54.54 -1.50
CA LEU A 379 -76.29 -55.00 -2.45
C LEU A 379 -76.67 -56.46 -2.19
N ASP A 380 -75.72 -57.35 -1.90
CA ASP A 380 -75.97 -58.73 -1.50
C ASP A 380 -76.82 -58.82 -0.22
N LYS A 381 -76.53 -57.98 0.78
CA LYS A 381 -77.35 -57.89 2.01
C LYS A 381 -78.76 -57.37 1.73
N ALA A 382 -78.92 -56.40 0.83
CA ALA A 382 -80.22 -55.89 0.42
C ALA A 382 -81.00 -56.98 -0.34
N ASN A 383 -80.37 -57.65 -1.29
CA ASN A 383 -80.96 -58.73 -2.07
C ASN A 383 -81.36 -59.92 -1.18
N ALA A 384 -80.57 -60.26 -0.16
CA ALA A 384 -80.94 -61.27 0.83
C ALA A 384 -82.24 -60.90 1.58
N LYS A 385 -82.39 -59.63 2.00
CA LYS A 385 -83.62 -59.12 2.63
C LYS A 385 -84.80 -59.14 1.67
N ASP A 386 -84.59 -58.74 0.42
CA ASP A 386 -85.63 -58.76 -0.61
C ASP A 386 -86.09 -60.19 -0.91
N MET A 387 -85.17 -61.16 -0.94
CA MET A 387 -85.48 -62.58 -1.08
C MET A 387 -86.26 -63.13 0.12
N GLU A 388 -85.90 -62.76 1.35
CA GLU A 388 -86.70 -63.07 2.55
C GLU A 388 -88.11 -62.48 2.47
N ALA A 389 -88.24 -61.23 2.03
CA ALA A 389 -89.52 -60.56 1.86
C ALA A 389 -90.39 -61.24 0.77
N LEU A 390 -89.80 -61.59 -0.38
CA LEU A 390 -90.46 -62.33 -1.45
C LEU A 390 -90.90 -63.72 -0.99
N TRP A 391 -90.05 -64.42 -0.22
CA TRP A 391 -90.40 -65.71 0.36
C TRP A 391 -91.57 -65.59 1.34
N GLY A 392 -91.56 -64.58 2.22
CA GLY A 392 -92.67 -64.27 3.11
C GLY A 392 -93.97 -63.94 2.35
N LEU A 393 -93.89 -63.23 1.23
CA LEU A 393 -95.03 -62.93 0.38
C LEU A 393 -95.57 -64.18 -0.34
N ARG A 394 -94.67 -65.05 -0.81
CA ARG A 394 -95.02 -66.35 -1.41
C ARG A 394 -95.71 -67.25 -0.39
N MET A 395 -95.20 -67.34 0.83
CA MET A 395 -95.85 -68.06 1.93
C MET A 395 -97.24 -67.50 2.20
N LYS A 396 -97.39 -66.17 2.25
CA LYS A 396 -98.71 -65.54 2.38
C LYS A 396 -99.64 -65.86 1.22
N MET A 397 -99.16 -65.91 -0.04
CA MET A 397 -99.99 -66.31 -1.19
C MET A 397 -100.36 -67.80 -1.14
N GLU A 398 -99.46 -68.68 -0.73
CA GLU A 398 -99.70 -70.11 -0.61
C GLU A 398 -100.71 -70.44 0.51
N HIS A 399 -100.65 -69.68 1.62
CA HIS A 399 -101.60 -69.81 2.74
C HIS A 399 -102.84 -68.92 2.56
N PHE A 400 -102.93 -68.12 1.49
CA PHE A 400 -104.11 -67.33 1.17
C PHE A 400 -105.10 -68.21 0.43
N GLU A 401 -105.87 -68.97 1.20
CA GLU A 401 -107.08 -69.59 0.69
C GLU A 401 -108.20 -68.54 0.78
N ALA A 402 -108.74 -68.17 -0.38
CA ALA A 402 -109.87 -67.23 -0.42
C ALA A 402 -111.00 -67.83 0.43
N PRO A 403 -111.51 -67.12 1.47
CA PRO A 403 -112.55 -67.67 2.32
C PRO A 403 -113.72 -68.14 1.47
N SER A 404 -114.12 -69.40 1.64
CA SER A 404 -115.27 -69.95 0.91
C SER A 404 -116.48 -69.04 1.11
N VAL A 405 -117.28 -68.87 0.06
CA VAL A 405 -118.49 -68.02 0.07
C VAL A 405 -119.39 -68.39 1.27
N ASP A 406 -119.41 -69.66 1.67
CA ASP A 406 -120.15 -70.15 2.83
C ASP A 406 -119.62 -69.61 4.16
N GLN A 407 -118.29 -69.55 4.35
CA GLN A 407 -117.68 -68.97 5.56
C GLN A 407 -117.90 -67.45 5.62
N TYR A 408 -117.86 -66.78 4.48
CA TYR A 408 -118.22 -65.35 4.39
C TYR A 408 -119.70 -65.13 4.73
N MET A 409 -120.60 -65.98 4.22
CA MET A 409 -122.03 -65.92 4.55
C MET A 409 -122.29 -66.19 6.02
N GLU A 410 -121.63 -67.17 6.63
CA GLU A 410 -121.77 -67.52 8.04
C GLU A 410 -121.32 -66.37 8.94
N LYS A 411 -120.14 -65.78 8.68
CA LYS A 411 -119.65 -64.61 9.41
C LYS A 411 -120.51 -63.37 9.17
N LYS A 412 -121.08 -63.20 7.97
CA LYS A 412 -122.02 -62.11 7.67
C LYS A 412 -123.36 -62.31 8.36
N HIS A 413 -123.80 -63.55 8.53
CA HIS A 413 -124.99 -63.90 9.29
C HIS A 413 -124.77 -63.70 10.80
N GLU A 414 -123.59 -64.04 11.31
CA GLU A 414 -123.16 -63.77 12.68
C GLU A 414 -123.14 -62.25 12.95
N LEU A 415 -122.58 -61.46 12.01
CA LEU A 415 -122.57 -59.99 12.10
C LEU A 415 -124.00 -59.43 12.08
N PHE A 416 -124.87 -59.93 11.21
CA PHE A 416 -126.28 -59.55 11.18
C PHE A 416 -127.03 -59.86 12.48
N ASN A 417 -126.75 -61.03 13.08
CA ASN A 417 -127.34 -61.41 14.36
C ASN A 417 -126.85 -60.51 15.49
N LEU A 418 -125.55 -60.19 15.53
CA LEU A 418 -124.97 -59.24 16.49
C LEU A 418 -125.55 -57.83 16.33
N GLU A 419 -125.75 -57.33 15.10
CA GLU A 419 -126.43 -56.05 14.84
C GLU A 419 -127.89 -56.05 15.32
N LYS A 420 -128.59 -57.19 15.17
CA LYS A 420 -129.97 -57.35 15.63
C LYS A 420 -130.04 -57.37 17.15
N GLU A 421 -129.11 -58.05 17.82
CA GLU A 421 -128.95 -58.03 19.27
C GLU A 421 -128.59 -56.64 19.77
N GLU A 422 -127.66 -55.94 19.11
CA GLU A 422 -127.30 -54.56 19.44
C GLU A 422 -128.53 -53.63 19.36
N LYS A 423 -129.33 -53.74 18.29
CA LYS A 423 -130.61 -53.01 18.16
C LYS A 423 -131.61 -53.38 19.26
N MET A 424 -131.71 -54.65 19.64
CA MET A 424 -132.59 -55.10 20.72
C MET A 424 -132.15 -54.53 22.08
N LEU A 425 -130.85 -54.55 22.36
CA LEU A 425 -130.26 -54.00 23.58
C LEU A 425 -130.42 -52.48 23.63
N LYS A 426 -130.20 -51.77 22.52
CA LYS A 426 -130.51 -50.32 22.41
C LYS A 426 -131.98 -50.04 22.73
N ARG A 427 -132.91 -50.87 22.26
CA ARG A 427 -134.35 -50.73 22.53
C ARG A 427 -134.70 -51.04 24.01
N LYS A 428 -134.11 -52.08 24.61
CA LYS A 428 -134.25 -52.39 26.04
C LYS A 428 -133.68 -51.27 26.92
N LEU A 429 -132.52 -50.72 26.55
CA LEU A 429 -131.88 -49.60 27.24
C LEU A 429 -132.72 -48.33 27.14
N HIS A 430 -133.38 -48.08 26.00
CA HIS A 430 -134.35 -47.00 25.84
C HIS A 430 -135.57 -47.16 26.77
N ILE A 431 -136.14 -48.37 26.88
CA ILE A 431 -137.25 -48.66 27.79
C ILE A 431 -136.82 -48.48 29.26
N LEU A 432 -135.62 -48.97 29.62
CA LEU A 432 -135.06 -48.79 30.96
C LEU A 432 -134.83 -47.31 31.28
N ASN A 433 -134.34 -46.53 30.32
CA ASN A 433 -134.13 -45.09 30.47
C ASN A 433 -135.48 -44.35 30.62
N MET A 434 -136.52 -44.77 29.90
CA MET A 434 -137.89 -44.26 30.09
C MET A 434 -138.46 -44.61 31.47
N LYS A 435 -138.25 -45.85 31.96
CA LYS A 435 -138.63 -46.26 33.32
C LYS A 435 -137.85 -45.48 34.39
N PHE A 436 -136.55 -45.27 34.18
CA PHE A 436 -135.68 -44.49 35.07
C PHE A 436 -136.13 -43.02 35.14
N LYS A 437 -136.42 -42.40 33.99
CA LYS A 437 -137.00 -41.05 33.94
C LYS A 437 -138.37 -40.96 34.62
N ASN A 438 -139.20 -42.00 34.56
CA ASN A 438 -140.47 -42.05 35.27
C ASN A 438 -140.29 -42.26 36.79
N ALA A 439 -139.34 -43.09 37.22
CA ALA A 439 -138.99 -43.25 38.64
C ALA A 439 -138.39 -41.96 39.22
N GLN A 440 -137.54 -41.27 38.45
CA GLN A 440 -137.00 -39.96 38.82
C GLN A 440 -138.10 -38.89 38.94
N ARG A 441 -139.15 -38.96 38.10
CA ARG A 441 -140.35 -38.10 38.21
C ARG A 441 -141.25 -38.47 39.41
N GLN A 442 -141.27 -39.73 39.84
CA GLN A 442 -142.00 -40.16 41.04
C GLN A 442 -141.25 -39.80 42.34
N CYS A 443 -139.92 -39.93 42.38
CA CYS A 443 -139.08 -39.39 43.46
C CYS A 443 -139.15 -37.86 43.53
N GLY A 444 -139.27 -37.17 42.39
CA GLY A 444 -139.51 -35.72 42.35
C GLY A 444 -140.90 -35.28 42.82
N LYS A 445 -141.88 -36.19 42.87
CA LYS A 445 -143.21 -35.93 43.46
C LYS A 445 -143.26 -36.26 44.96
N GLN A 446 -142.55 -37.29 45.41
CA GLN A 446 -142.42 -37.60 46.84
C GLN A 446 -141.53 -36.59 47.61
N ALA A 447 -140.70 -35.80 46.93
CA ALA A 447 -140.02 -34.64 47.53
C ALA A 447 -140.90 -33.38 47.64
N LYS A 448 -142.07 -33.34 46.99
CA LYS A 448 -143.02 -32.22 47.04
C LYS A 448 -144.17 -32.41 48.05
N ASP A 449 -144.51 -33.66 48.38
CA ASP A 449 -145.48 -33.98 49.45
C ASP A 449 -144.84 -34.00 50.86
N SER A 450 -143.60 -33.51 51.00
CA SER A 450 -142.89 -33.30 52.29
C SER A 450 -142.53 -31.83 52.56
N MET A 451 -143.06 -30.89 51.76
CA MET A 451 -142.97 -29.43 51.98
C MET A 451 -144.38 -28.79 52.07
N GLU A 452 -145.34 -29.53 52.63
CA GLU A 452 -146.45 -28.96 53.42
C GLU A 452 -146.16 -29.32 54.88
N ASN A 453 -145.31 -28.51 55.53
CA ASN A 453 -145.26 -28.26 56.97
C ASN A 453 -144.38 -27.05 57.23
#